data_AF-A0A818I1F0-F1
#
_entry.id   AF-A0A818I1F0-F1
#
_cell.length_a   1.000
_cell.length_b   1.000
_cell.length_c   1.000
_cell.angle_alpha   90.00
_cell.angle_beta   90.00
_cell.angle_gamma   90.00
#
_symmetry.space_group_name_H-M   'P 1'
#
loop_
_entity.id
_entity.type
_entity.pdbx_description
1 polymer ?
#
loop_
_entity_poly.entity_id
_entity_poly.type
_entity_poly.pdbx_seq_one_letter_code
_entity_poly.pdbx_strand_id
1 'polypeptide(L)'
;LGILEQAQALIQQIPSSVRVDHRIRNALIHMWGKVGSVDKAKRIFDKISQPDHIGWTAMINSYGLNGMGDEAVKLFYQMPKESIDHLTYICVLNACSHSGLVDVARSIFNNIQTKTEIIYTTMIDCLSRRAAFEEAQQLIEQFERDHAPAITIYMPLLSGARNQKYSKLSQEVVDRMQKLFPNMKDSLVAASILLANVYASSGDIGKATDIKIELHKSGAKKRIGVTVTDIDGKLWKFRAHDRSHAESAEIHEQVDRMSKRIIEHGHKYDASWIVRPMEPDETIETLLCGHSERLAMAAHFIRNRKPKRIQMTKNLRICGDCHEVTKLVALIYQCEIVVRDANRIHHFHLNGQCSCQDYF
;
A
#
# COMPACT_ATOMS: atom_id res chain seq x y z
N LEU A 1 -1.68 -17.63 8.01
CA LEU A 1 -0.27 -18.04 8.26
C LEU A 1 -0.14 -19.55 8.40
N GLY A 2 -1.03 -20.21 9.15
CA GLY A 2 -0.98 -21.66 9.40
C GLY A 2 -0.85 -22.53 8.14
N ILE A 3 -1.56 -22.22 7.05
CA ILE A 3 -1.46 -22.97 5.78
C ILE A 3 -0.06 -22.86 5.15
N LEU A 4 0.59 -21.70 5.23
CA LEU A 4 1.95 -21.51 4.68
C LEU A 4 3.00 -22.22 5.53
N GLU A 5 2.83 -22.22 6.85
CA GLU A 5 3.72 -22.95 7.77
C GLU A 5 3.59 -24.45 7.60
N GLN A 6 2.36 -24.96 7.44
CA GLN A 6 2.10 -26.36 7.09
C GLN A 6 2.71 -26.71 5.74
N ALA A 7 2.51 -25.89 4.70
CA ALA A 7 3.09 -26.12 3.38
C ALA A 7 4.64 -26.14 3.44
N GLN A 8 5.26 -25.23 4.19
CA GLN A 8 6.71 -25.22 4.38
C GLN A 8 7.21 -26.45 5.17
N ALA A 9 6.49 -26.85 6.23
CA ALA A 9 6.85 -28.02 7.03
C ALA A 9 6.78 -29.31 6.22
N LEU A 10 5.74 -29.48 5.40
CA LEU A 10 5.62 -30.62 4.48
C LEU A 10 6.80 -30.68 3.49
N ILE A 11 7.24 -29.52 2.99
CA ILE A 11 8.39 -29.45 2.07
C ILE A 11 9.71 -29.79 2.77
N GLN A 12 9.86 -29.46 4.06
CA GLN A 12 11.04 -29.84 4.85
C GLN A 12 11.10 -31.34 5.16
N GLN A 13 9.96 -32.04 5.15
CA GLN A 13 9.88 -33.49 5.34
C GLN A 13 10.22 -34.28 4.08
N ILE A 14 10.29 -33.61 2.91
CA ILE A 14 10.71 -34.23 1.66
C ILE A 14 12.19 -34.65 1.80
N PRO A 15 12.54 -35.93 1.55
CA PRO A 15 13.93 -36.40 1.61
C PRO A 15 14.84 -35.54 0.74
N SER A 16 16.07 -35.27 1.20
CA SER A 16 17.04 -34.46 0.44
C SER A 16 17.38 -35.03 -0.94
N SER A 17 17.13 -36.33 -1.16
CA SER A 17 17.26 -37.02 -2.44
C SER A 17 16.16 -36.65 -3.45
N VAL A 18 15.04 -36.09 -2.99
CA VAL A 18 13.92 -35.65 -3.84
C VAL A 18 14.08 -34.16 -4.11
N ARG A 19 14.35 -33.83 -5.38
CA ARG A 19 14.49 -32.44 -5.83
C ARG A 19 13.13 -31.75 -5.77
N VAL A 20 12.95 -30.86 -4.80
CA VAL A 20 11.78 -29.96 -4.75
C VAL A 20 11.80 -29.08 -5.99
N ASP A 21 10.70 -29.07 -6.74
CA ASP A 21 10.52 -28.29 -7.96
C ASP A 21 10.81 -26.79 -7.71
N HIS A 22 11.59 -26.17 -8.60
CA HIS A 22 11.86 -24.73 -8.60
C HIS A 22 10.57 -23.91 -8.56
N ARG A 23 9.49 -24.36 -9.21
CA ARG A 23 8.17 -23.73 -9.17
C ARG A 23 7.59 -23.65 -7.76
N ILE A 24 7.75 -24.71 -6.97
CA ILE A 24 7.28 -24.75 -5.58
C ILE A 24 8.10 -23.77 -4.73
N ARG A 25 9.43 -23.74 -4.92
CA ARG A 25 10.30 -22.80 -4.20
C ARG A 25 9.98 -21.34 -4.56
N ASN A 26 9.78 -21.04 -5.84
CA ASN A 26 9.39 -19.71 -6.32
C ASN A 26 8.04 -19.28 -5.76
N ALA A 27 7.06 -20.20 -5.72
CA ALA A 27 5.77 -19.94 -5.10
C ALA A 27 5.91 -19.64 -3.59
N LEU A 28 6.74 -20.41 -2.87
CA LEU A 28 7.00 -20.14 -1.44
C LEU A 28 7.71 -18.80 -1.21
N ILE A 29 8.71 -18.46 -2.02
CA ILE A 29 9.41 -17.16 -1.94
C ILE A 29 8.38 -16.03 -2.06
N HIS A 30 7.57 -16.07 -3.12
CA HIS A 30 6.55 -15.07 -3.37
C HIS A 30 5.49 -15.02 -2.27
N MET A 31 5.05 -16.17 -1.74
CA MET A 31 4.06 -16.22 -0.65
C MET A 31 4.64 -15.68 0.67
N TRP A 32 5.86 -16.06 1.04
CA TRP A 32 6.53 -15.55 2.23
C TRP A 32 6.78 -14.04 2.15
N GLY A 33 7.19 -13.54 0.97
CA GLY A 33 7.28 -12.11 0.70
C GLY A 33 5.95 -11.39 0.89
N LYS A 34 4.85 -11.94 0.35
CA LYS A 34 3.49 -11.38 0.46
C LYS A 34 2.90 -11.38 1.86
N VAL A 35 3.44 -12.16 2.80
CA VAL A 35 3.03 -12.16 4.21
C VAL A 35 4.03 -11.43 5.11
N GLY A 36 4.98 -10.70 4.53
CA GLY A 36 5.96 -9.94 5.28
C GLY A 36 6.93 -10.81 6.09
N SER A 37 7.29 -11.98 5.59
CA SER A 37 8.32 -12.84 6.18
C SER A 37 9.48 -13.00 5.20
N VAL A 38 10.13 -11.88 4.86
CA VAL A 38 11.19 -11.83 3.86
C VAL A 38 12.35 -12.74 4.21
N ASP A 39 12.70 -12.89 5.49
CA ASP A 39 13.76 -13.81 5.92
C ASP A 39 13.48 -15.26 5.52
N LYS A 40 12.20 -15.70 5.63
CA LYS A 40 11.80 -17.05 5.20
C LYS A 40 11.92 -17.18 3.67
N ALA A 41 11.51 -16.16 2.92
CA ALA A 41 11.68 -16.12 1.47
C ALA A 41 13.16 -16.19 1.07
N LYS A 42 14.00 -15.37 1.70
CA LYS A 42 15.45 -15.31 1.45
C LYS A 42 16.13 -16.66 1.72
N ARG A 43 15.83 -17.30 2.85
CA ARG A 43 16.40 -18.63 3.19
C ARG A 43 16.05 -19.70 2.15
N ILE A 44 14.91 -19.57 1.47
CA ILE A 44 14.53 -20.50 0.39
C ILE A 44 15.30 -20.14 -0.88
N PHE A 45 15.35 -18.85 -1.24
CA PHE A 45 16.10 -18.35 -2.39
C PHE A 45 17.60 -18.72 -2.32
N ASP A 46 18.24 -18.52 -1.18
CA ASP A 46 19.66 -18.82 -0.97
C ASP A 46 20.00 -20.32 -1.13
N LYS A 47 19.01 -21.22 -1.03
CA LYS A 47 19.17 -22.67 -1.26
C LYS A 47 19.03 -23.07 -2.73
N ILE A 48 18.71 -22.13 -3.60
CA ILE A 48 18.60 -22.36 -5.03
C ILE A 48 19.95 -22.05 -5.67
N SER A 49 20.67 -23.10 -6.11
CA SER A 49 22.01 -22.94 -6.71
C SER A 49 22.00 -22.13 -8.01
N GLN A 50 20.97 -22.29 -8.83
CA GLN A 50 20.74 -21.57 -10.07
C GLN A 50 19.27 -21.14 -10.14
N PRO A 51 18.92 -19.96 -9.58
CA PRO A 51 17.56 -19.45 -9.67
C PRO A 51 17.23 -19.08 -11.11
N ASP A 52 16.03 -19.46 -11.56
CA ASP A 52 15.49 -19.01 -12.84
C ASP A 52 15.00 -17.55 -12.74
N HIS A 53 14.64 -16.95 -13.87
CA HIS A 53 14.14 -15.56 -13.91
C HIS A 53 12.97 -15.33 -12.94
N ILE A 54 12.08 -16.33 -12.78
CA ILE A 54 10.94 -16.26 -11.85
C ILE A 54 11.42 -16.15 -10.41
N GLY A 55 12.42 -16.95 -9.99
CA GLY A 55 12.97 -16.93 -8.64
C GLY A 55 13.63 -15.59 -8.29
N TRP A 56 14.44 -15.05 -9.21
CA TRP A 56 15.05 -13.73 -9.08
C TRP A 56 13.98 -12.64 -8.91
N THR A 57 13.04 -12.57 -9.85
CA THR A 57 11.95 -11.59 -9.83
C THR A 57 11.07 -11.72 -8.59
N ALA A 58 10.77 -12.94 -8.14
CA ALA A 58 10.00 -13.18 -6.92
C ALA A 58 10.71 -12.65 -5.67
N MET A 59 12.04 -12.78 -5.59
CA MET A 59 12.82 -12.28 -4.45
C MET A 59 12.99 -10.75 -4.51
N ILE A 60 13.28 -10.17 -5.68
CA ILE A 60 13.32 -8.71 -5.89
C ILE A 60 11.97 -8.10 -5.49
N ASN A 61 10.86 -8.69 -5.95
CA ASN A 61 9.52 -8.25 -5.58
C ASN A 61 9.24 -8.39 -4.08
N SER A 62 9.73 -9.47 -3.45
CA SER A 62 9.58 -9.67 -2.01
C SER A 62 10.30 -8.58 -1.21
N TYR A 63 11.52 -8.21 -1.59
CA TYR A 63 12.21 -7.08 -0.98
C TYR A 63 11.45 -5.76 -1.21
N GLY A 64 11.04 -5.47 -2.44
CA GLY A 64 10.32 -4.24 -2.78
C GLY A 64 8.97 -4.07 -2.09
N LEU A 65 8.20 -5.15 -1.92
CA LEU A 65 6.94 -5.12 -1.17
C LEU A 65 7.16 -4.81 0.32
N ASN A 66 8.34 -5.09 0.87
CA ASN A 66 8.62 -4.97 2.29
C ASN A 66 9.47 -3.74 2.65
N GLY A 67 9.67 -2.81 1.70
CA GLY A 67 10.44 -1.58 1.92
C GLY A 67 11.96 -1.80 1.95
N MET A 68 12.44 -2.95 1.47
CA MET A 68 13.87 -3.29 1.40
C MET A 68 14.43 -2.94 0.01
N GLY A 69 14.36 -1.66 -0.35
CA GLY A 69 14.70 -1.19 -1.70
C GLY A 69 16.15 -1.44 -2.08
N ASP A 70 17.08 -1.19 -1.17
CA ASP A 70 18.52 -1.36 -1.40
C ASP A 70 18.86 -2.83 -1.70
N GLU A 71 18.26 -3.76 -0.96
CA GLU A 71 18.42 -5.20 -1.17
C GLU A 71 17.81 -5.65 -2.49
N ALA A 72 16.65 -5.09 -2.87
CA ALA A 72 16.03 -5.37 -4.17
C ALA A 72 16.92 -4.91 -5.32
N VAL A 73 17.48 -3.69 -5.24
CA VAL A 73 18.38 -3.11 -6.24
C VAL A 73 19.69 -3.90 -6.32
N LYS A 74 20.28 -4.24 -5.18
CA LYS A 74 21.48 -5.07 -5.12
C LYS A 74 21.27 -6.42 -5.80
N LEU A 75 20.13 -7.06 -5.54
CA LEU A 75 19.80 -8.35 -6.14
C LEU A 75 19.51 -8.22 -7.65
N PHE A 76 18.85 -7.14 -8.08
CA PHE A 76 18.63 -6.84 -9.50
C PHE A 76 19.95 -6.74 -10.28
N TYR A 77 20.96 -6.05 -9.75
CA TYR A 77 22.27 -5.95 -10.41
C TYR A 77 23.10 -7.24 -10.37
N GLN A 78 22.73 -8.23 -9.55
CA GLN A 78 23.33 -9.57 -9.55
C GLN A 78 22.67 -10.52 -10.55
N MET A 79 21.46 -10.19 -11.02
CA MET A 79 20.71 -11.02 -11.96
C MET A 79 21.38 -11.01 -13.34
N PRO A 80 21.52 -12.17 -14.02
CA PRO A 80 22.03 -12.23 -15.39
C PRO A 80 21.19 -11.34 -16.32
N LYS A 81 21.83 -10.52 -17.15
CA LYS A 81 21.15 -9.51 -17.98
C LYS A 81 20.13 -10.13 -18.93
N GLU A 82 20.43 -11.33 -19.42
CA GLU A 82 19.59 -12.10 -20.34
C GLU A 82 18.33 -12.65 -19.67
N SER A 83 18.29 -12.67 -18.34
CA SER A 83 17.14 -13.13 -17.55
C SER A 83 16.19 -11.99 -17.17
N ILE A 84 16.57 -10.73 -17.39
CA ILE A 84 15.78 -9.56 -17.01
C ILE A 84 14.63 -9.36 -18.00
N ASP A 85 13.40 -9.41 -17.50
CA ASP A 85 12.19 -9.13 -18.25
C ASP A 85 11.49 -7.84 -17.78
N HIS A 86 10.39 -7.45 -18.44
CA HIS A 86 9.60 -6.28 -18.05
C HIS A 86 9.08 -6.35 -16.61
N LEU A 87 8.73 -7.55 -16.12
CA LEU A 87 8.24 -7.72 -14.76
C LEU A 87 9.35 -7.44 -13.74
N THR A 88 10.57 -7.87 -14.03
CA THR A 88 11.76 -7.59 -13.23
C THR A 88 11.98 -6.09 -13.07
N TYR A 89 11.91 -5.34 -14.17
CA TYR A 89 12.00 -3.87 -14.15
C TYR A 89 10.90 -3.23 -13.31
N ILE A 90 9.65 -3.68 -13.45
CA ILE A 90 8.53 -3.18 -12.65
C ILE A 90 8.78 -3.46 -11.16
N CYS A 91 9.24 -4.66 -10.79
CA CYS A 91 9.52 -5.01 -9.40
C CYS A 91 10.64 -4.16 -8.77
N VAL A 92 11.75 -3.95 -9.47
CA VAL A 92 12.85 -3.11 -8.95
C VAL A 92 12.47 -1.63 -8.92
N LEU A 93 11.73 -1.11 -9.91
CA LEU A 93 11.26 0.27 -9.90
C LEU A 93 10.24 0.51 -8.78
N ASN A 94 9.33 -0.44 -8.50
CA ASN A 94 8.43 -0.37 -7.35
C ASN A 94 9.21 -0.38 -6.03
N ALA A 95 10.27 -1.21 -5.93
CA ALA A 95 11.14 -1.22 -4.76
C ALA A 95 11.82 0.14 -4.54
N CYS A 96 12.32 0.76 -5.62
CA CYS A 96 12.89 2.10 -5.58
C CYS A 96 11.84 3.15 -5.19
N SER A 97 10.63 3.08 -5.77
CA SER A 97 9.52 3.97 -5.41
C SER A 97 9.21 3.86 -3.92
N HIS A 98 9.05 2.67 -3.37
CA HIS A 98 8.69 2.50 -1.96
C HIS A 98 9.78 2.89 -0.96
N SER A 99 11.03 3.01 -1.41
CA SER A 99 12.19 3.28 -0.57
C SER A 99 12.85 4.64 -0.87
N GLY A 100 12.23 5.46 -1.73
CA GLY A 100 12.72 6.79 -2.09
C GLY A 100 14.01 6.82 -2.91
N LEU A 101 14.39 5.72 -3.57
CA LEU A 101 15.62 5.59 -4.38
C LEU A 101 15.43 6.16 -5.80
N VAL A 102 15.05 7.43 -5.91
CA VAL A 102 14.65 8.06 -7.18
C VAL A 102 15.77 8.06 -8.21
N ASP A 103 17.01 8.36 -7.81
CA ASP A 103 18.12 8.45 -8.77
C ASP A 103 18.47 7.08 -9.35
N VAL A 104 18.37 6.03 -8.54
CA VAL A 104 18.51 4.64 -9.00
C VAL A 104 17.36 4.27 -9.93
N ALA A 105 16.11 4.63 -9.57
CA ALA A 105 14.95 4.40 -10.43
C ALA A 105 15.11 5.08 -11.79
N ARG A 106 15.60 6.33 -11.82
CA ARG A 106 15.85 7.10 -13.04
C ARG A 106 16.91 6.43 -13.92
N SER A 107 18.01 5.97 -13.31
CA SER A 107 19.06 5.23 -14.03
C SER A 107 18.50 3.94 -14.66
N ILE A 108 17.77 3.13 -13.88
CA ILE A 108 17.15 1.90 -14.38
C ILE A 108 16.15 2.21 -15.49
N PHE A 109 15.24 3.17 -15.27
CA PHE A 109 14.23 3.58 -16.23
C PHE A 109 14.83 3.99 -17.58
N ASN A 110 15.86 4.83 -17.56
CA ASN A 110 16.53 5.31 -18.78
C ASN A 110 17.17 4.15 -19.58
N ASN A 111 17.67 3.12 -18.90
CA ASN A 111 18.28 1.95 -19.53
C ASN A 111 17.27 0.95 -20.12
N ILE A 112 15.97 1.08 -19.84
CA ILE A 112 14.94 0.22 -20.43
C ILE A 112 14.72 0.62 -21.89
N GLN A 113 14.96 -0.31 -22.82
CA GLN A 113 14.75 -0.09 -24.25
C GLN A 113 13.27 0.14 -24.59
N THR A 114 12.39 -0.80 -24.22
CA THR A 114 10.95 -0.71 -24.47
C THR A 114 10.21 -0.49 -23.16
N LYS A 115 9.73 0.73 -22.94
CA LYS A 115 9.00 1.11 -21.71
C LYS A 115 7.52 0.87 -21.90
N THR A 116 6.91 0.11 -21.00
CA THR A 116 5.46 -0.13 -20.99
C THR A 116 4.74 0.95 -20.19
N GLU A 117 3.41 1.06 -20.36
CA GLU A 117 2.55 1.91 -19.53
C GLU A 117 2.83 1.74 -18.03
N ILE A 118 2.97 0.50 -17.56
CA ILE A 118 3.21 0.20 -16.14
C ILE A 118 4.58 0.75 -15.69
N ILE A 119 5.61 0.67 -16.54
CA ILE A 119 6.95 1.22 -16.23
C ILE A 119 6.89 2.75 -16.10
N TYR A 120 6.15 3.43 -16.98
CA TYR A 120 5.89 4.87 -16.85
C TYR A 120 5.12 5.20 -15.57
N THR A 121 4.01 4.50 -15.31
CA THR A 121 3.18 4.69 -14.11
C THR A 121 3.99 4.52 -12.82
N THR A 122 4.87 3.52 -12.74
CA THR A 122 5.74 3.32 -11.58
C THR A 122 6.79 4.43 -11.44
N MET A 123 7.38 4.92 -12.53
CA MET A 123 8.34 6.02 -12.46
C MET A 123 7.66 7.33 -12.04
N ILE A 124 6.46 7.60 -12.56
CA ILE A 124 5.63 8.74 -12.15
C ILE A 124 5.27 8.64 -10.66
N ASP A 125 4.90 7.46 -10.15
CA ASP A 125 4.69 7.22 -8.70
C ASP A 125 5.93 7.56 -7.88
N CYS A 126 7.11 7.13 -8.34
CA CYS A 126 8.39 7.39 -7.69
C CYS A 126 8.68 8.90 -7.58
N LEU A 127 8.51 9.64 -8.69
CA LEU A 127 8.71 11.09 -8.75
C LEU A 127 7.67 11.85 -7.90
N SER A 128 6.41 11.44 -7.97
CA SER A 128 5.29 12.11 -7.29
C SER A 128 5.42 12.03 -5.77
N ARG A 129 5.93 10.93 -5.23
CA ARG A 129 6.21 10.77 -3.79
C ARG A 129 7.36 11.67 -3.29
N ARG A 130 8.24 12.11 -4.20
CA ARG A 130 9.33 13.07 -3.92
C ARG A 130 9.00 14.51 -4.29
N ALA A 131 7.76 14.78 -4.68
CA ALA A 131 7.31 16.08 -5.12
C ALA A 131 8.00 16.61 -6.39
N ALA A 132 8.60 15.73 -7.20
CA ALA A 132 9.18 16.10 -8.48
C ALA A 132 8.09 16.14 -9.57
N PHE A 133 7.08 17.00 -9.37
CA PHE A 133 5.86 17.00 -10.19
C PHE A 133 6.09 17.50 -11.61
N GLU A 134 7.03 18.41 -11.81
CA GLU A 134 7.42 18.90 -13.13
C GLU A 134 8.01 17.75 -13.96
N GLU A 135 8.89 16.95 -13.37
CA GLU A 135 9.47 15.77 -14.05
C GLU A 135 8.40 14.69 -14.29
N ALA A 136 7.50 14.48 -13.31
CA ALA A 136 6.37 13.56 -13.47
C ALA A 136 5.46 13.97 -14.63
N GLN A 137 5.17 15.27 -14.78
CA GLN A 137 4.39 15.81 -15.89
C GLN A 137 5.12 15.64 -17.23
N GLN A 138 6.43 15.89 -17.28
CA GLN A 138 7.22 15.66 -18.49
C GLN A 138 7.18 14.20 -18.94
N LEU A 139 7.18 13.24 -18.01
CA LEU A 139 7.02 11.81 -18.34
C LEU A 139 5.62 11.46 -18.84
N ILE A 140 4.56 12.10 -18.30
CA ILE A 140 3.19 11.96 -18.83
C ILE A 140 3.15 12.47 -20.28
N GLU A 141 3.68 13.66 -20.53
CA GLU A 141 3.72 14.25 -21.87
C GLU A 141 4.56 13.41 -22.84
N GLN A 142 5.66 12.83 -22.37
CA GLN A 142 6.45 11.87 -23.16
C GLN A 142 5.63 10.62 -23.48
N PHE A 143 4.96 10.04 -22.50
CA PHE A 143 4.14 8.85 -22.71
C PHE A 143 3.06 9.11 -23.77
N GLU A 144 2.36 10.24 -23.71
CA GLU A 144 1.31 10.60 -24.67
C GLU A 144 1.82 10.88 -26.09
N ARG A 145 3.08 11.31 -26.25
CA ARG A 145 3.70 11.44 -27.57
C ARG A 145 4.01 10.08 -28.18
N ASP A 146 4.46 9.15 -27.36
CA ASP A 146 5.04 7.88 -27.80
C ASP A 146 4.02 6.72 -27.79
N HIS A 147 2.91 6.84 -27.05
CA HIS A 147 1.93 5.78 -26.79
C HIS A 147 0.49 6.31 -26.82
N ALA A 148 -0.46 5.38 -26.94
CA ALA A 148 -1.88 5.70 -26.75
C ALA A 148 -2.11 6.23 -25.32
N PRO A 149 -2.90 7.30 -25.13
CA PRO A 149 -3.20 7.82 -23.80
C PRO A 149 -3.77 6.75 -22.88
N ALA A 150 -3.23 6.65 -21.67
CA ALA A 150 -3.67 5.71 -20.66
C ALA A 150 -4.03 6.43 -19.37
N ILE A 151 -5.22 6.15 -18.82
CA ILE A 151 -5.70 6.85 -17.61
C ILE A 151 -4.85 6.55 -16.37
N THR A 152 -4.15 5.40 -16.35
CA THR A 152 -3.39 4.93 -15.19
C THR A 152 -2.17 5.80 -14.88
N ILE A 153 -1.56 6.45 -15.88
CA ILE A 153 -0.33 7.26 -15.73
C ILE A 153 -0.57 8.52 -14.90
N TYR A 154 -1.82 9.00 -14.85
CA TYR A 154 -2.21 10.24 -14.15
C TYR A 154 -2.45 10.04 -12.65
N MET A 155 -2.89 8.84 -12.26
CA MET A 155 -3.31 8.55 -10.88
C MET A 155 -2.20 8.69 -9.85
N PRO A 156 -0.94 8.26 -10.10
CA PRO A 156 0.13 8.43 -9.12
C PRO A 156 0.48 9.90 -8.85
N LEU A 157 0.40 10.76 -9.87
CA LEU A 157 0.62 12.21 -9.73
C LEU A 157 -0.39 12.81 -8.74
N LEU A 158 -1.69 12.54 -8.94
CA LEU A 158 -2.75 13.00 -8.04
C LEU A 158 -2.56 12.45 -6.61
N SER A 159 -2.12 11.20 -6.49
CA SER A 159 -1.86 10.58 -5.18
C SER A 159 -0.69 11.26 -4.45
N GLY A 160 0.40 11.61 -5.14
CA GLY A 160 1.56 12.29 -4.55
C GLY A 160 1.30 13.77 -4.25
N ALA A 161 0.55 14.46 -5.13
CA ALA A 161 0.27 15.90 -5.04
C ALA A 161 -0.44 16.32 -3.75
N ARG A 162 -1.18 15.39 -3.14
CA ARG A 162 -1.81 15.56 -1.82
C ARG A 162 -0.81 16.03 -0.76
N ASN A 163 0.39 15.50 -0.73
CA ASN A 163 1.30 15.77 0.39
C ASN A 163 1.96 17.17 0.32
N GLN A 164 1.79 17.90 -0.80
CA GLN A 164 2.62 19.07 -1.11
C GLN A 164 1.85 20.25 -1.74
N LYS A 165 0.51 20.23 -1.70
CA LYS A 165 -0.37 21.35 -2.07
C LYS A 165 -0.33 21.80 -3.54
N TYR A 166 -0.04 20.89 -4.47
CA TYR A 166 -0.07 21.15 -5.92
C TYR A 166 -1.50 21.09 -6.50
N SER A 167 -2.39 21.92 -5.97
CA SER A 167 -3.83 21.90 -6.30
C SER A 167 -4.12 22.29 -7.75
N LYS A 168 -3.41 23.30 -8.29
CA LYS A 168 -3.57 23.75 -9.68
C LYS A 168 -3.22 22.64 -10.69
N LEU A 169 -2.03 22.06 -10.56
CA LEU A 169 -1.60 20.95 -11.42
C LEU A 169 -2.55 19.74 -11.30
N SER A 170 -2.99 19.43 -10.07
CA SER A 170 -3.94 18.33 -9.86
C SER A 170 -5.27 18.56 -10.58
N GLN A 171 -5.77 19.80 -10.58
CA GLN A 171 -6.98 20.16 -11.34
C GLN A 171 -6.76 19.98 -12.84
N GLU A 172 -5.67 20.52 -13.38
CA GLU A 172 -5.32 20.41 -14.80
C GLU A 172 -5.21 18.94 -15.26
N VAL A 173 -4.65 18.08 -14.41
CA VAL A 173 -4.58 16.63 -14.66
C VAL A 173 -5.97 16.01 -14.69
N VAL A 174 -6.84 16.30 -13.73
CA VAL A 174 -8.22 15.75 -13.73
C VAL A 174 -9.02 16.24 -14.93
N ASP A 175 -8.90 17.52 -15.30
CA ASP A 175 -9.59 18.10 -16.46
C ASP A 175 -9.11 17.40 -17.75
N ARG A 176 -7.79 17.14 -17.86
CA ARG A 176 -7.22 16.37 -18.97
C ARG A 176 -7.74 14.94 -19.00
N MET A 177 -7.83 14.26 -17.85
CA MET A 177 -8.39 12.91 -17.75
C MET A 177 -9.86 12.86 -18.19
N GLN A 178 -10.68 13.84 -17.78
CA GLN A 178 -12.08 13.92 -18.19
C GLN A 178 -12.22 14.10 -19.70
N LYS A 179 -11.37 14.93 -20.31
CA LYS A 179 -11.34 15.17 -21.76
C LYS A 179 -10.94 13.93 -22.56
N LEU A 180 -9.91 13.22 -22.11
CA LEU A 180 -9.36 12.06 -22.84
C LEU A 180 -10.15 10.77 -22.58
N PHE A 181 -10.76 10.63 -21.41
CA PHE A 181 -11.41 9.39 -20.97
C PHE A 181 -12.86 9.60 -20.48
N PRO A 182 -13.74 10.27 -21.25
CA PRO A 182 -15.09 10.62 -20.79
C PRO A 182 -15.96 9.40 -20.40
N ASN A 183 -15.62 8.22 -20.92
CA ASN A 183 -16.35 6.98 -20.66
C ASN A 183 -15.83 6.20 -19.43
N MET A 184 -14.69 6.57 -18.84
CA MET A 184 -14.04 5.85 -17.74
C MET A 184 -14.54 6.31 -16.36
N LYS A 185 -15.86 6.21 -16.13
CA LYS A 185 -16.54 6.77 -14.95
C LYS A 185 -15.88 6.39 -13.61
N ASP A 186 -15.58 5.12 -13.39
CA ASP A 186 -15.01 4.66 -12.11
C ASP A 186 -13.61 5.23 -11.85
N SER A 187 -12.80 5.38 -12.90
CA SER A 187 -11.45 5.95 -12.79
C SER A 187 -11.50 7.46 -12.58
N LEU A 188 -12.45 8.16 -13.23
CA LEU A 188 -12.69 9.58 -13.01
C LEU A 188 -13.22 9.87 -11.61
N VAL A 189 -14.09 9.02 -11.07
CA VAL A 189 -14.51 9.09 -9.65
C VAL A 189 -13.30 8.98 -8.73
N ALA A 190 -12.40 8.02 -8.97
CA ALA A 190 -11.19 7.87 -8.18
C ALA A 190 -10.27 9.11 -8.28
N ALA A 191 -10.11 9.68 -9.48
CA ALA A 191 -9.33 10.89 -9.71
C ALA A 191 -9.92 12.10 -8.97
N SER A 192 -11.24 12.31 -9.03
CA SER A 192 -11.93 13.38 -8.30
C SER A 192 -11.80 13.24 -6.78
N ILE A 193 -11.82 12.00 -6.25
CA ILE A 193 -11.54 11.76 -4.83
C ILE A 193 -10.11 12.19 -4.47
N LEU A 194 -9.11 11.87 -5.31
CA LEU A 194 -7.73 12.30 -5.07
C LEU A 194 -7.60 13.82 -5.14
N LEU A 195 -8.24 14.48 -6.11
CA LEU A 195 -8.28 15.93 -6.23
C LEU A 195 -8.92 16.60 -5.00
N ALA A 196 -10.05 16.09 -4.52
CA ALA A 196 -10.67 16.57 -3.29
C ALA A 196 -9.73 16.44 -2.07
N ASN A 197 -8.95 15.36 -2.01
CA ASN A 197 -7.94 15.18 -0.95
C ASN A 197 -6.80 16.20 -1.09
N VAL A 198 -6.36 16.51 -2.32
CA VAL A 198 -5.35 17.55 -2.57
C VAL A 198 -5.85 18.92 -2.11
N TYR A 199 -7.09 19.30 -2.45
CA TYR A 199 -7.67 20.56 -1.96
C TYR A 199 -7.78 20.60 -0.43
N ALA A 200 -8.25 19.52 0.20
CA ALA A 200 -8.35 19.42 1.65
C ALA A 200 -6.99 19.61 2.34
N SER A 201 -5.94 18.92 1.85
CA SER A 201 -4.56 19.06 2.36
C SER A 201 -3.94 20.44 2.11
N SER A 202 -4.42 21.14 1.09
CA SER A 202 -4.00 22.52 0.77
C SER A 202 -4.68 23.57 1.65
N GLY A 203 -5.70 23.18 2.42
CA GLY A 203 -6.53 24.07 3.23
C GLY A 203 -7.75 24.63 2.48
N ASP A 204 -7.95 24.28 1.21
CA ASP A 204 -9.13 24.66 0.43
C ASP A 204 -10.29 23.67 0.71
N ILE A 205 -10.84 23.79 1.91
CA ILE A 205 -11.92 22.92 2.39
C ILE A 205 -13.20 23.12 1.55
N GLY A 206 -13.43 24.33 1.02
CA GLY A 206 -14.57 24.64 0.16
C GLY A 206 -14.58 23.78 -1.10
N LYS A 207 -13.53 23.86 -1.93
CA LYS A 207 -13.44 23.05 -3.15
C LYS A 207 -13.43 21.55 -2.88
N ALA A 208 -12.75 21.12 -1.81
CA ALA A 208 -12.76 19.73 -1.40
C ALA A 208 -14.18 19.24 -1.07
N THR A 209 -14.99 20.08 -0.44
CA THR A 209 -16.38 19.78 -0.09
C THR A 209 -17.27 19.76 -1.32
N ASP A 210 -17.12 20.74 -2.22
CA ASP A 210 -17.91 20.83 -3.45
C ASP A 210 -17.73 19.58 -4.32
N ILE A 211 -16.50 19.13 -4.54
CA ILE A 211 -16.21 17.90 -5.29
C ILE A 211 -16.84 16.68 -4.61
N LYS A 212 -16.76 16.58 -3.29
CA LYS A 212 -17.35 15.46 -2.53
C LYS A 212 -18.88 15.44 -2.64
N ILE A 213 -19.53 16.62 -2.63
CA ILE A 213 -20.97 16.76 -2.83
C ILE A 213 -21.36 16.32 -4.25
N GLU A 214 -20.61 16.75 -5.27
CA GLU A 214 -20.86 16.36 -6.66
C GLU A 214 -20.76 14.84 -6.84
N LEU A 215 -19.72 14.20 -6.30
CA LEU A 215 -19.54 12.75 -6.33
C LEU A 215 -20.66 12.00 -5.61
N HIS A 216 -21.14 12.54 -4.49
CA HIS A 216 -22.28 11.95 -3.78
C HIS A 216 -23.56 12.03 -4.63
N LYS A 217 -23.83 13.18 -5.25
CA LYS A 217 -24.99 13.39 -6.13
C LYS A 217 -24.96 12.51 -7.39
N SER A 218 -23.77 12.23 -7.93
CA SER A 218 -23.62 11.40 -9.12
C SER A 218 -23.86 9.90 -8.85
N GLY A 219 -24.15 9.49 -7.62
CA GLY A 219 -24.33 8.10 -7.22
C GLY A 219 -23.05 7.27 -7.31
N ALA A 220 -21.89 7.92 -7.28
CA ALA A 220 -20.59 7.25 -7.40
C ALA A 220 -20.39 6.26 -6.25
N LYS A 221 -20.21 4.97 -6.59
CA LYS A 221 -19.97 3.93 -5.58
C LYS A 221 -18.50 3.89 -5.21
N LYS A 222 -18.15 4.40 -4.02
CA LYS A 222 -16.81 4.27 -3.48
C LYS A 222 -16.48 2.82 -3.13
N ARG A 223 -15.26 2.36 -3.45
CA ARG A 223 -14.73 1.08 -2.95
C ARG A 223 -14.60 1.11 -1.43
N ILE A 224 -15.33 0.24 -0.74
CA ILE A 224 -15.31 0.15 0.73
C ILE A 224 -13.98 -0.45 1.21
N GLY A 225 -13.39 0.17 2.24
CA GLY A 225 -12.18 -0.33 2.88
C GLY A 225 -12.47 -1.55 3.74
N VAL A 226 -11.74 -2.63 3.50
CA VAL A 226 -11.89 -3.93 4.16
C VAL A 226 -10.54 -4.42 4.64
N THR A 227 -10.47 -4.77 5.91
CA THR A 227 -9.31 -5.40 6.53
C THR A 227 -9.64 -6.85 6.86
N VAL A 228 -8.76 -7.76 6.46
CA VAL A 228 -8.85 -9.19 6.75
C VAL A 228 -7.69 -9.59 7.63
N THR A 229 -7.96 -10.38 8.66
CA THR A 229 -6.93 -10.89 9.58
C THR A 229 -7.25 -12.31 10.04
N ASP A 230 -6.22 -13.05 10.43
CA ASP A 230 -6.34 -14.33 11.11
C ASP A 230 -6.36 -14.07 12.63
N ILE A 231 -7.34 -14.63 13.33
CA ILE A 231 -7.47 -14.62 14.79
C ILE A 231 -7.85 -16.04 15.20
N ASP A 232 -6.99 -16.68 15.99
CA ASP A 232 -7.16 -18.07 16.47
C ASP A 232 -7.44 -19.08 15.35
N GLY A 233 -6.78 -18.92 14.19
CA GLY A 233 -6.93 -19.82 13.04
C GLY A 233 -8.18 -19.58 12.19
N LYS A 234 -8.99 -18.56 12.54
CA LYS A 234 -10.16 -18.15 11.77
C LYS A 234 -9.86 -16.85 11.03
N LEU A 235 -10.34 -16.74 9.78
CA LEU A 235 -10.28 -15.49 9.03
C LEU A 235 -11.45 -14.57 9.41
N TRP A 236 -11.11 -13.39 9.90
CA TRP A 236 -12.04 -12.33 10.26
C TRP A 236 -11.95 -11.20 9.23
N LYS A 237 -13.10 -10.61 8.90
CA LYS A 237 -13.23 -9.57 7.89
C LYS A 237 -13.98 -8.39 8.50
N PHE A 238 -13.35 -7.22 8.47
CA PHE A 238 -13.90 -5.97 8.98
C PHE A 238 -14.12 -5.00 7.82
N ARG A 239 -15.33 -4.47 7.68
CA ARG A 239 -15.62 -3.36 6.76
C ARG A 239 -15.50 -2.03 7.51
N ALA A 240 -15.20 -0.95 6.81
CA ALA A 240 -15.20 0.37 7.44
C ALA A 240 -16.62 0.70 7.93
N HIS A 241 -16.74 1.17 9.17
CA HIS A 241 -17.97 1.43 9.91
C HIS A 241 -18.89 0.22 10.08
N ASP A 242 -18.32 -1.00 10.02
CA ASP A 242 -19.09 -2.22 10.19
C ASP A 242 -19.62 -2.35 11.62
N ARG A 243 -20.88 -2.75 11.72
CA ARG A 243 -21.53 -3.13 12.98
C ARG A 243 -22.21 -4.49 12.92
N SER A 244 -22.08 -5.24 11.82
CA SER A 244 -22.75 -6.54 11.63
C SER A 244 -22.04 -7.70 12.34
N HIS A 245 -20.84 -7.48 12.88
CA HIS A 245 -20.11 -8.52 13.60
C HIS A 245 -20.80 -8.86 14.94
N ALA A 246 -20.84 -10.14 15.33
CA ALA A 246 -21.49 -10.56 16.58
C ALA A 246 -20.90 -9.86 17.81
N GLU A 247 -19.59 -9.66 17.82
CA GLU A 247 -18.83 -8.95 18.88
C GLU A 247 -18.65 -7.45 18.60
N SER A 248 -19.48 -6.85 17.75
CA SER A 248 -19.34 -5.44 17.33
C SER A 248 -19.26 -4.48 18.53
N ALA A 249 -20.13 -4.63 19.52
CA ALA A 249 -20.14 -3.75 20.70
C ALA A 249 -18.79 -3.76 21.45
N GLU A 250 -18.24 -4.95 21.72
CA GLU A 250 -16.95 -5.10 22.42
C GLU A 250 -15.78 -4.57 21.58
N ILE A 251 -15.81 -4.80 20.27
CA ILE A 251 -14.79 -4.27 19.33
C ILE A 251 -14.78 -2.74 19.36
N HIS A 252 -15.95 -2.09 19.26
CA HIS A 252 -16.04 -0.63 19.29
C HIS A 252 -15.61 -0.07 20.65
N GLU A 253 -15.98 -0.71 21.77
CA GLU A 253 -15.48 -0.33 23.10
C GLU A 253 -13.94 -0.46 23.21
N GLN A 254 -13.36 -1.50 22.62
CA GLN A 254 -11.90 -1.66 22.56
C GLN A 254 -11.25 -0.62 21.65
N VAL A 255 -11.88 -0.23 20.54
CA VAL A 255 -11.43 0.90 19.71
C VAL A 255 -11.41 2.19 20.52
N ASP A 256 -12.46 2.49 21.29
CA ASP A 256 -12.51 3.69 22.14
C ASP A 256 -11.40 3.69 23.20
N ARG A 257 -11.14 2.54 23.83
CA ARG A 257 -10.01 2.38 24.76
C ARG A 257 -8.66 2.60 24.08
N MET A 258 -8.47 2.07 22.87
CA MET A 258 -7.27 2.32 22.08
C MET A 258 -7.13 3.80 21.72
N SER A 259 -8.21 4.44 21.26
CA SER A 259 -8.27 5.85 20.88
C SER A 259 -7.87 6.77 22.03
N LYS A 260 -8.38 6.55 23.25
CA LYS A 260 -7.97 7.32 24.44
C LYS A 260 -6.46 7.24 24.67
N ARG A 261 -5.88 6.04 24.62
CA ARG A 261 -4.45 5.83 24.87
C ARG A 261 -3.57 6.48 23.79
N ILE A 262 -3.94 6.40 22.50
CA ILE A 262 -3.15 7.05 21.44
C ILE A 262 -3.22 8.58 21.53
N ILE A 263 -4.35 9.15 21.97
CA ILE A 263 -4.51 10.60 22.17
C ILE A 263 -3.63 11.08 23.33
N GLU A 264 -3.57 10.33 24.43
CA GLU A 264 -2.64 10.59 25.55
C GLU A 264 -1.17 10.60 25.10
N HIS A 265 -0.85 9.88 24.01
CA HIS A 265 0.48 9.85 23.41
C HIS A 265 0.63 10.83 22.23
N GLY A 266 -0.26 11.82 22.11
CA GLY A 266 -0.13 12.95 21.19
C GLY A 266 -0.74 12.76 19.80
N HIS A 267 -1.52 11.69 19.56
CA HIS A 267 -2.24 11.55 18.30
C HIS A 267 -3.24 12.68 18.09
N LYS A 268 -3.27 13.23 16.87
CA LYS A 268 -4.27 14.18 16.40
C LYS A 268 -4.93 13.61 15.15
N TYR A 269 -6.26 13.56 15.18
CA TYR A 269 -7.04 13.11 14.03
C TYR A 269 -6.88 14.04 12.84
N ASP A 270 -6.68 13.48 11.66
CA ASP A 270 -6.52 14.22 10.42
C ASP A 270 -7.78 14.12 9.53
N ALA A 271 -8.58 15.19 9.56
CA ALA A 271 -9.81 15.32 8.80
C ALA A 271 -9.61 15.25 7.27
N SER A 272 -8.39 15.47 6.77
CA SER A 272 -8.10 15.34 5.33
C SER A 272 -8.26 13.91 4.81
N TRP A 273 -8.33 12.90 5.69
CA TRP A 273 -8.61 11.51 5.34
C TRP A 273 -10.11 11.18 5.27
N ILE A 274 -10.99 12.13 5.62
CA ILE A 274 -12.43 11.98 5.47
C ILE A 274 -12.81 12.23 4.02
N VAL A 275 -13.30 11.20 3.36
CA VAL A 275 -13.55 11.19 1.90
C VAL A 275 -14.95 11.66 1.48
N ARG A 276 -15.82 12.00 2.43
CA ARG A 276 -17.20 12.43 2.17
C ARG A 276 -17.57 13.64 3.02
N PRO A 277 -18.66 14.35 2.68
CA PRO A 277 -19.21 15.36 3.59
C PRO A 277 -19.58 14.69 4.92
N MET A 278 -19.30 15.38 6.02
CA MET A 278 -19.68 14.93 7.36
C MET A 278 -21.15 15.26 7.60
N GLU A 279 -21.89 14.33 8.21
CA GLU A 279 -23.25 14.62 8.68
C GLU A 279 -23.20 15.44 9.98
N PRO A 280 -24.25 16.20 10.32
CA PRO A 280 -24.24 17.11 11.48
C PRO A 280 -23.94 16.45 12.83
N ASP A 281 -24.25 15.16 12.98
CA ASP A 281 -24.07 14.36 14.20
C ASP A 281 -22.72 13.63 14.25
N GLU A 282 -21.90 13.73 13.19
CA GLU A 282 -20.63 13.02 13.09
C GLU A 282 -19.45 13.86 13.55
N THR A 283 -18.48 13.20 14.19
CA THR A 283 -17.19 13.80 14.53
C THR A 283 -16.09 13.19 13.69
N ILE A 284 -14.97 13.91 13.56
CA ILE A 284 -13.77 13.40 12.88
C ILE A 284 -13.34 12.07 13.53
N GLU A 285 -13.39 12.01 14.85
CA GLU A 285 -13.07 10.82 15.64
C GLU A 285 -13.99 9.64 15.29
N THR A 286 -15.32 9.82 15.33
CA THR A 286 -16.24 8.70 15.05
C THR A 286 -16.07 8.15 13.65
N LEU A 287 -15.70 9.00 12.69
CA LEU A 287 -15.42 8.59 11.32
C LEU A 287 -14.10 7.81 11.20
N LEU A 288 -13.00 8.34 11.73
CA LEU A 288 -11.68 7.70 11.58
C LEU A 288 -11.55 6.44 12.45
N CYS A 289 -12.16 6.42 13.65
CA CYS A 289 -12.23 5.24 14.52
C CYS A 289 -12.96 4.06 13.85
N GLY A 290 -13.91 4.33 12.95
CA GLY A 290 -14.63 3.32 12.19
C GLY A 290 -13.81 2.64 11.09
N HIS A 291 -12.55 3.03 10.84
CA HIS A 291 -11.73 2.39 9.82
C HIS A 291 -11.45 0.91 10.15
N SER A 292 -11.52 0.06 9.11
CA SER A 292 -11.43 -1.39 9.28
C SER A 292 -10.12 -1.90 9.85
N GLU A 293 -9.01 -1.16 9.68
CA GLU A 293 -7.73 -1.42 10.32
C GLU A 293 -7.82 -1.31 11.85
N ARG A 294 -8.52 -0.29 12.36
CA ARG A 294 -8.71 -0.07 13.80
C ARG A 294 -9.59 -1.15 14.41
N LEU A 295 -10.69 -1.51 13.73
CA LEU A 295 -11.56 -2.62 14.13
C LEU A 295 -10.78 -3.95 14.21
N ALA A 296 -9.93 -4.22 13.21
CA ALA A 296 -9.12 -5.44 13.19
C ALA A 296 -8.10 -5.49 14.34
N MET A 297 -7.39 -4.39 14.62
CA MET A 297 -6.46 -4.32 15.76
C MET A 297 -7.20 -4.51 17.09
N ALA A 298 -8.35 -3.85 17.27
CA ALA A 298 -9.16 -3.99 18.48
C ALA A 298 -9.60 -5.44 18.72
N ALA A 299 -10.05 -6.14 17.68
CA ALA A 299 -10.43 -7.55 17.78
C ALA A 299 -9.27 -8.45 18.24
N HIS A 300 -8.03 -8.19 17.80
CA HIS A 300 -6.85 -8.89 18.30
C HIS A 300 -6.63 -8.67 19.79
N PHE A 301 -6.74 -7.43 20.28
CA PHE A 301 -6.52 -7.11 21.69
C PHE A 301 -7.61 -7.63 22.63
N ILE A 302 -8.83 -7.86 22.12
CA ILE A 302 -9.89 -8.56 22.85
C ILE A 302 -9.50 -10.03 23.09
N ARG A 303 -9.06 -10.71 22.03
CA ARG A 303 -8.76 -12.15 22.05
C ARG A 303 -7.46 -12.46 22.76
N ASN A 304 -6.45 -11.63 22.56
CA ASN A 304 -5.17 -11.72 23.24
C ASN A 304 -4.78 -10.33 23.72
N ARG A 305 -4.78 -10.12 25.04
CA ARG A 305 -4.44 -8.80 25.63
C ARG A 305 -3.03 -8.32 25.34
N LYS A 306 -2.10 -9.23 25.01
CA LYS A 306 -0.68 -8.92 24.71
C LYS A 306 -0.19 -9.78 23.53
N PRO A 307 -0.73 -9.57 22.32
CA PRO A 307 -0.26 -10.29 21.15
C PRO A 307 1.16 -9.83 20.84
N LYS A 308 2.06 -10.78 20.55
CA LYS A 308 3.44 -10.43 20.15
C LYS A 308 3.49 -9.81 18.76
N ARG A 309 2.63 -10.30 17.86
CA ARG A 309 2.56 -9.86 16.47
C ARG A 309 1.13 -9.93 15.95
N ILE A 310 0.68 -8.89 15.26
CA ILE A 310 -0.58 -8.84 14.52
C ILE A 310 -0.26 -8.79 13.03
N GLN A 311 -0.99 -9.54 12.22
CA GLN A 311 -0.85 -9.48 10.77
C GLN A 311 -2.21 -9.33 10.09
N MET A 312 -2.34 -8.29 9.27
CA MET A 312 -3.58 -7.97 8.58
C MET A 312 -3.35 -7.55 7.13
N THR A 313 -4.38 -7.72 6.30
CA THR A 313 -4.39 -7.31 4.89
C THR A 313 -5.53 -6.35 4.62
N LYS A 314 -5.20 -5.17 4.09
CA LYS A 314 -6.13 -4.13 3.66
C LYS A 314 -6.29 -4.19 2.15
N ASN A 315 -7.53 -4.14 1.67
CA ASN A 315 -7.83 -4.13 0.23
C ASN A 315 -7.56 -2.78 -0.47
N LEU A 316 -7.42 -1.70 0.29
CA LEU A 316 -7.04 -0.36 -0.17
C LEU A 316 -5.63 -0.06 0.32
N ARG A 317 -5.04 1.04 -0.16
CA ARG A 317 -3.91 1.66 0.53
C ARG A 317 -4.37 2.08 1.94
N ILE A 318 -3.57 1.82 2.97
CA ILE A 318 -3.86 2.31 4.32
C ILE A 318 -3.92 3.85 4.26
N CYS A 319 -4.80 4.51 5.02
CA CYS A 319 -4.78 5.98 5.10
C CYS A 319 -3.67 6.46 6.03
N GLY A 320 -3.22 7.71 5.86
CA GLY A 320 -2.16 8.29 6.70
C GLY A 320 -2.52 8.30 8.19
N ASP A 321 -3.77 8.66 8.52
CA ASP A 321 -4.25 8.59 9.90
C ASP A 321 -4.16 7.17 10.51
N CYS A 322 -4.64 6.13 9.81
CA CYS A 322 -4.48 4.75 10.28
C CYS A 322 -3.02 4.32 10.36
N HIS A 323 -2.16 4.80 9.45
CA HIS A 323 -0.73 4.52 9.50
C HIS A 323 -0.09 5.10 10.78
N GLU A 324 -0.39 6.36 11.13
CA GLU A 324 0.07 6.98 12.38
C GLU A 324 -0.47 6.27 13.62
N VAL A 325 -1.75 5.90 13.60
CA VAL A 325 -2.35 5.11 14.69
C VAL A 325 -1.67 3.76 14.83
N THR A 326 -1.39 3.05 13.74
CA THR A 326 -0.73 1.74 13.83
C THR A 326 0.69 1.86 14.39
N LYS A 327 1.45 2.92 14.06
CA LYS A 327 2.75 3.24 14.71
C LYS A 327 2.59 3.39 16.22
N LEU A 328 1.64 4.21 16.67
CA LEU A 328 1.40 4.42 18.10
C LEU A 328 0.90 3.17 18.80
N VAL A 329 0.02 2.38 18.17
CA VAL A 329 -0.46 1.11 18.73
C VAL A 329 0.71 0.13 18.91
N ALA A 330 1.60 0.01 17.92
CA ALA A 330 2.78 -0.85 18.02
C ALA A 330 3.68 -0.45 19.21
N LEU A 331 3.90 0.85 19.39
CA LEU A 331 4.67 1.42 20.51
C LEU A 331 3.97 1.23 21.87
N ILE A 332 2.69 1.60 21.99
CA ILE A 332 1.96 1.65 23.27
C ILE A 332 1.60 0.25 23.78
N TYR A 333 1.30 -0.67 22.86
CA TYR A 333 0.90 -2.03 23.19
C TYR A 333 2.05 -3.03 23.09
N GLN A 334 3.24 -2.59 22.68
CA GLN A 334 4.44 -3.41 22.52
C GLN A 334 4.15 -4.67 21.68
N CYS A 335 3.57 -4.45 20.50
CA CYS A 335 3.15 -5.48 19.56
C CYS A 335 3.65 -5.12 18.15
N GLU A 336 4.34 -6.03 17.49
CA GLU A 336 4.71 -5.83 16.09
C GLU A 336 3.46 -5.95 15.20
N ILE A 337 3.23 -4.98 14.31
CA ILE A 337 2.06 -5.02 13.44
C ILE A 337 2.54 -5.05 12.00
N VAL A 338 2.04 -6.01 11.22
CA VAL A 338 2.32 -6.11 9.79
C VAL A 338 1.05 -5.91 9.00
N VAL A 339 1.02 -4.84 8.21
CA VAL A 339 -0.12 -4.48 7.38
C VAL A 339 0.29 -4.57 5.93
N ARG A 340 -0.28 -5.54 5.22
CA ARG A 340 -0.24 -5.54 3.76
C ARG A 340 -1.39 -4.70 3.24
N ASP A 341 -1.09 -3.61 2.55
CA ASP A 341 -2.10 -2.81 1.87
C ASP A 341 -2.11 -3.12 0.36
N ALA A 342 -2.81 -2.30 -0.43
CA ALA A 342 -2.91 -2.49 -1.88
C ALA A 342 -1.56 -2.31 -2.62
N ASN A 343 -0.59 -1.61 -2.03
CA ASN A 343 0.64 -1.19 -2.69
C ASN A 343 1.87 -1.91 -2.11
N ARG A 344 1.94 -2.04 -0.78
CA ARG A 344 3.11 -2.56 -0.06
C ARG A 344 2.76 -3.22 1.28
N ILE A 345 3.80 -3.66 1.98
CA ILE A 345 3.75 -4.20 3.32
C ILE A 345 4.45 -3.22 4.25
N HIS A 346 3.73 -2.79 5.27
CA HIS A 346 4.21 -1.93 6.33
C HIS A 346 4.51 -2.79 7.55
N HIS A 347 5.74 -2.72 8.05
CA HIS A 347 6.13 -3.31 9.33
C HIS A 347 6.21 -2.21 10.37
N PHE A 348 5.29 -2.23 11.32
CA PHE A 348 5.26 -1.30 12.43
C PHE A 348 5.98 -1.94 13.62
N HIS A 349 7.09 -1.33 13.99
CA HIS A 349 8.02 -1.84 15.00
C HIS A 349 7.70 -1.31 16.39
N LEU A 350 8.25 -1.96 17.42
CA LEU A 350 8.00 -1.66 18.83
C LEU A 350 8.46 -0.26 19.26
N ASN A 351 9.30 0.39 18.46
CA ASN A 351 9.76 1.76 18.66
C ASN A 351 8.85 2.81 18.00
N GLY A 352 7.70 2.41 17.46
CA GLY A 352 6.76 3.30 16.79
C GLY A 352 7.20 3.74 15.39
N GLN A 353 8.21 3.11 14.80
CA GLN A 353 8.62 3.35 13.41
C GLN A 353 7.95 2.36 12.46
N CYS A 354 7.78 2.77 11.20
CA CYS A 354 7.34 1.91 10.12
C CYS A 354 8.49 1.63 9.15
N SER A 355 8.55 0.43 8.58
CA SER A 355 9.55 0.05 7.55
C SER A 355 9.55 0.96 6.33
N CYS A 356 8.50 1.74 6.11
CA CYS A 356 8.46 2.70 5.02
C CYS A 356 9.12 4.05 5.34
N GLN A 357 9.60 4.27 6.56
CA GLN A 357 10.28 5.51 6.99
C GLN A 357 9.45 6.78 6.73
N ASP A 358 8.12 6.67 6.86
CA ASP A 358 7.16 7.73 6.53
C ASP A 358 7.26 8.26 5.09
N TYR A 359 7.94 7.52 4.21
CA TYR A 359 7.90 7.67 2.77
C TYR A 359 6.56 7.12 2.27
N PHE A 360 5.51 7.89 2.52
CA PHE A 360 4.13 7.51 2.32
C PHE A 360 3.59 8.11 1.03
#